data_AF-N1UY63-F1
#
_entry.id   AF-N1UY63-F1
#
_cell.length_a   1.000
_cell.length_b   1.000
_cell.length_c   1.000
_cell.angle_alpha   90.00
_cell.angle_beta   90.00
_cell.angle_gamma   90.00
#
_symmetry.space_group_name_H-M   'P 1'
#
loop_
_entity.id
_entity.type
_entity.pdbx_description
1 polymer ?
#
loop_
_entity_poly.entity_id
_entity_poly.type
_entity_poly.pdbx_seq_one_letter_code
_entity_poly.pdbx_strand_id
1 'polypeptide(L)'
;MTIVRLVARPLLATSYVAAGVERLRNTASTAQALQPCLDQAASAFPSAAPLAGKSKLLAQVVGATQIGAGLLLGLGKFSRLAAVLLAGATAVNAYVEYQSEADTAEGKRSRRNQLLKNGSLIGAALLAAVDTNGRPGLLWRAEHLAADARKSVKSISKDTRRNAAALNKDSRRQLGKAERALRGTVADVVGQRA
;
A
#
# COMPACT_ATOMS: atom_id res chain seq x y z
N MET A 1 -10.88 -13.90 11.03
CA MET A 1 -10.60 -12.82 11.99
C MET A 1 -10.26 -13.49 13.31
N THR A 2 -9.13 -13.16 13.94
CA THR A 2 -8.85 -13.65 15.30
C THR A 2 -9.70 -12.87 16.30
N ILE A 3 -10.22 -13.52 17.33
CA ILE A 3 -11.04 -12.90 18.40
C ILE A 3 -10.33 -11.68 19.00
N VAL A 4 -9.00 -11.76 19.14
CA VAL A 4 -8.14 -10.66 19.59
C VAL A 4 -8.34 -9.40 18.75
N ARG A 5 -8.37 -9.50 17.42
CA ARG A 5 -8.51 -8.32 16.54
C ARG A 5 -9.92 -7.74 16.52
N LEU A 6 -10.92 -8.59 16.78
CA LEU A 6 -12.32 -8.16 16.92
C LEU A 6 -12.47 -7.15 18.06
N VAL A 7 -11.69 -7.32 19.14
CA VAL A 7 -11.74 -6.47 20.32
C VAL A 7 -10.68 -5.37 20.28
N ALA A 8 -9.44 -5.72 19.92
CA ALA A 8 -8.31 -4.79 19.97
C ALA A 8 -8.48 -3.58 19.04
N ARG A 9 -9.02 -3.77 17.82
CA ARG A 9 -9.14 -2.67 16.84
C ARG A 9 -10.19 -1.63 17.26
N PRO A 10 -11.42 -2.01 17.67
CA PRO A 10 -12.37 -1.06 18.23
C PRO A 10 -11.83 -0.36 19.47
N LEU A 11 -11.19 -1.09 20.40
CA LEU A 11 -10.60 -0.48 21.60
C LEU A 11 -9.52 0.54 21.25
N LEU A 12 -8.60 0.20 20.36
CA LEU A 12 -7.56 1.12 19.89
C LEU A 12 -8.18 2.35 19.18
N ALA A 13 -9.22 2.15 18.37
CA ALA A 13 -9.94 3.22 17.69
C ALA A 13 -10.56 4.24 18.65
N THR A 14 -11.03 3.82 19.83
CA THR A 14 -11.69 4.72 20.79
C THR A 14 -10.84 5.94 21.15
N SER A 15 -9.55 5.74 21.43
CA SER A 15 -8.66 6.83 21.83
C SER A 15 -8.45 7.83 20.70
N TYR A 16 -8.42 7.38 19.43
CA TYR A 16 -8.27 8.27 18.29
C TYR A 16 -9.56 9.04 17.97
N VAL A 17 -10.70 8.36 18.04
CA VAL A 17 -12.01 9.01 17.82
C VAL A 17 -12.25 10.06 18.89
N ALA A 18 -12.01 9.74 20.17
CA ALA A 18 -12.15 10.69 21.27
C ALA A 18 -11.23 11.92 21.09
N ALA A 19 -9.96 11.70 20.75
CA ALA A 19 -9.02 12.79 20.48
C ALA A 19 -9.44 13.64 19.27
N GLY A 20 -9.93 13.01 18.21
CA GLY A 20 -10.41 13.71 17.02
C GLY A 20 -11.67 14.54 17.28
N VAL A 21 -12.63 14.02 18.05
CA VAL A 21 -13.83 14.77 18.48
C VAL A 21 -13.45 15.99 19.31
N GLU A 22 -12.55 15.82 20.28
CA GLU A 22 -12.11 16.93 21.13
C GLU A 22 -11.43 18.04 20.31
N ARG A 23 -10.67 17.67 19.28
CA ARG A 23 -10.05 18.61 18.35
C ARG A 23 -11.05 19.36 17.50
N LEU A 24 -12.07 18.68 16.99
CA LEU A 24 -13.13 19.35 16.22
C LEU A 24 -13.95 20.29 17.10
N ARG A 25 -14.19 19.94 18.36
CA ARG A 25 -14.85 20.84 19.33
C ARG A 25 -13.99 22.06 19.64
N ASN A 26 -12.68 21.87 19.81
CA ASN A 26 -11.73 22.95 20.13
C ASN A 26 -10.87 23.34 18.92
N THR A 27 -11.51 23.58 17.77
CA THR A 27 -10.77 23.83 16.52
C THR A 27 -9.87 25.07 16.62
N ALA A 28 -10.30 26.12 17.35
CA ALA A 28 -9.55 27.37 17.46
C ALA A 28 -8.22 27.21 18.22
N SER A 29 -8.24 26.58 19.40
CA SER A 29 -7.02 26.31 20.17
C SER A 29 -6.12 25.29 19.46
N THR A 30 -6.73 24.28 18.83
CA THR A 30 -6.00 23.29 18.03
C THR A 30 -5.29 23.95 16.85
N ALA A 31 -5.94 24.87 16.14
CA ALA A 31 -5.33 25.60 15.02
C ALA A 31 -4.10 26.41 15.47
N GLN A 32 -4.20 27.10 16.61
CA GLN A 32 -3.08 27.87 17.15
C GLN A 32 -1.90 26.98 17.55
N ALA A 33 -2.18 25.85 18.18
CA ALA A 33 -1.14 24.88 18.57
C ALA A 33 -0.45 24.21 17.36
N LEU A 34 -1.17 24.05 16.24
CA LEU A 34 -0.62 23.47 15.01
C LEU A 34 0.16 24.46 14.14
N GLN A 35 0.00 25.78 14.35
CA GLN A 35 0.64 26.82 13.55
C GLN A 35 2.16 26.61 13.37
N PRO A 36 2.96 26.31 14.42
CA PRO A 36 4.40 26.12 14.26
C PRO A 36 4.77 24.91 13.38
N CYS A 37 3.95 23.86 13.43
CA CYS A 37 4.11 22.69 12.57
C CYS A 37 3.83 23.03 11.11
N LEU A 38 2.88 23.93 10.86
CA LEU A 38 2.52 24.39 9.51
C LEU A 38 3.59 25.29 8.92
N ASP A 39 4.15 26.18 9.73
CA ASP A 39 5.23 27.06 9.29
C ASP A 39 6.48 26.24 8.93
N GLN A 40 6.79 25.19 9.69
CA GLN A 40 7.86 24.23 9.34
C GLN A 40 7.52 23.37 8.12
N ALA A 41 6.27 22.95 7.95
CA ALA A 41 5.86 22.18 6.78
C ALA A 41 5.88 23.05 5.50
N ALA A 42 5.49 24.32 5.59
CA ALA A 42 5.53 25.26 4.49
C ALA A 42 6.97 25.63 4.09
N SER A 43 7.90 25.68 5.05
CA SER A 43 9.32 25.91 4.76
C SER A 43 10.00 24.68 4.14
N ALA A 44 9.62 23.47 4.55
CA ALA A 44 10.12 22.23 3.97
C ALA A 44 9.49 21.88 2.62
N PHE A 45 8.22 22.26 2.40
CA PHE A 45 7.45 21.93 1.20
C PHE A 45 6.74 23.18 0.65
N PRO A 46 7.27 23.81 -0.42
CA PRO A 46 6.66 25.00 -1.03
C PRO A 46 5.21 24.79 -1.52
N SER A 47 4.85 23.55 -1.86
CA SER A 47 3.49 23.16 -2.23
C SER A 47 2.48 23.22 -1.06
N ALA A 48 2.96 23.25 0.18
CA ALA A 48 2.15 23.40 1.38
C ALA A 48 1.98 24.87 1.82
N ALA A 49 2.66 25.83 1.19
CA ALA A 49 2.54 27.25 1.50
C ALA A 49 1.08 27.79 1.48
N PRO A 50 0.18 27.37 0.58
CA PRO A 50 -1.23 27.79 0.60
C PRO A 50 -2.02 27.31 1.82
N LEU A 51 -1.50 26.30 2.54
CA LEU A 51 -2.12 25.74 3.73
C LEU A 51 -1.70 26.49 5.01
N ALA A 52 -0.56 27.21 5.01
CA ALA A 52 -0.06 27.96 6.17
C ALA A 52 -1.07 29.02 6.67
N GLY A 53 -1.82 29.65 5.76
CA GLY A 53 -2.89 30.60 6.09
C GLY A 53 -4.22 29.97 6.52
N LYS A 54 -4.32 28.63 6.56
CA LYS A 54 -5.57 27.87 6.75
C LYS A 54 -5.49 26.91 7.94
N SER A 55 -4.92 27.36 9.06
CA SER A 55 -4.73 26.54 10.26
C SER A 55 -6.02 25.95 10.84
N LYS A 56 -7.14 26.67 10.75
CA LYS A 56 -8.47 26.16 11.15
C LYS A 56 -8.90 24.97 10.29
N LEU A 57 -8.71 25.02 8.97
CA LEU A 57 -9.05 23.92 8.08
C LEU A 57 -8.16 22.71 8.33
N LEU A 58 -6.88 22.91 8.65
CA LEU A 58 -5.96 21.82 8.98
C LEU A 58 -6.30 21.15 10.31
N ALA A 59 -6.63 21.93 11.35
CA ALA A 59 -7.14 21.38 12.61
C ALA A 59 -8.38 20.51 12.37
N GLN A 60 -9.29 20.95 11.49
CA GLN A 60 -10.46 20.18 11.08
C GLN A 60 -10.08 18.91 10.31
N VAL A 61 -9.17 19.00 9.35
CA VAL A 61 -8.71 17.84 8.56
C VAL A 61 -8.04 16.80 9.45
N VAL A 62 -7.18 17.21 10.38
CA VAL A 62 -6.52 16.31 11.33
C VAL A 62 -7.53 15.64 12.25
N GLY A 63 -8.47 16.41 12.83
CA GLY A 63 -9.53 15.87 13.68
C GLY A 63 -10.45 14.91 12.93
N ALA A 64 -10.90 15.29 11.74
CA ALA A 64 -11.72 14.44 10.87
C ALA A 64 -10.98 13.18 10.42
N THR A 65 -9.68 13.28 10.15
CA THR A 65 -8.83 12.12 9.83
C THR A 65 -8.73 11.18 11.02
N GLN A 66 -8.55 11.68 12.24
CA GLN A 66 -8.52 10.82 13.43
C GLN A 66 -9.85 10.09 13.66
N ILE A 67 -10.98 10.76 13.46
CA ILE A 67 -12.29 10.12 13.56
C ILE A 67 -12.48 9.10 12.43
N GLY A 68 -12.32 9.52 11.17
CA GLY A 68 -12.55 8.67 10.01
C GLY A 68 -11.62 7.46 9.97
N ALA A 69 -10.32 7.67 10.17
CA ALA A 69 -9.34 6.59 10.25
C ALA A 69 -9.54 5.74 11.51
N GLY A 70 -9.92 6.33 12.65
CA GLY A 70 -10.29 5.58 13.85
C GLY A 70 -11.45 4.61 13.58
N LEU A 71 -12.53 5.10 12.97
CA LEU A 71 -13.68 4.27 12.61
C LEU A 71 -13.32 3.19 11.58
N LEU A 72 -12.55 3.54 10.55
CA LEU A 72 -12.05 2.57 9.56
C LEU A 72 -11.20 1.46 10.21
N LEU A 73 -10.30 1.84 11.11
CA LEU A 73 -9.48 0.91 11.88
C LEU A 73 -10.36 -0.01 12.73
N GLY A 74 -11.30 0.55 13.49
CA GLY A 74 -12.22 -0.18 14.37
C GLY A 74 -13.11 -1.16 13.62
N LEU A 75 -13.68 -0.73 12.48
CA LEU A 75 -14.47 -1.58 11.58
C LEU A 75 -13.61 -2.58 10.79
N GLY A 76 -12.28 -2.45 10.85
CA GLY A 76 -11.35 -3.31 10.12
C GLY A 76 -11.28 -3.06 8.62
N LYS A 77 -11.86 -1.95 8.12
CA LYS A 77 -11.87 -1.58 6.71
C LYS A 77 -10.71 -0.63 6.40
N PHE A 78 -9.92 -0.93 5.37
CA PHE A 78 -8.67 -0.20 5.08
C PHE A 78 -7.76 -0.02 6.30
N SER A 79 -7.78 -0.98 7.24
CA SER A 79 -7.19 -0.83 8.58
C SER A 79 -5.72 -0.45 8.56
N ARG A 80 -4.96 -0.90 7.55
CA ARG A 80 -3.53 -0.61 7.42
C ARG A 80 -3.27 0.85 7.05
N LEU A 81 -4.02 1.38 6.08
CA LEU A 81 -3.93 2.80 5.69
C LEU A 81 -4.43 3.69 6.81
N ALA A 82 -5.56 3.32 7.41
CA ALA A 82 -6.10 4.01 8.57
C ALA A 82 -5.07 4.08 9.71
N ALA A 83 -4.39 2.98 10.01
CA ALA A 83 -3.37 2.95 11.05
C ALA A 83 -2.14 3.83 10.72
N VAL A 84 -1.68 3.86 9.47
CA VAL A 84 -0.61 4.79 9.05
C VAL A 84 -1.04 6.25 9.22
N LEU A 85 -2.26 6.58 8.80
CA LEU A 85 -2.82 7.93 8.96
C LEU A 85 -2.93 8.32 10.43
N LEU A 86 -3.40 7.40 11.29
CA LEU A 86 -3.50 7.61 12.72
C LEU A 86 -2.14 7.80 13.39
N ALA A 87 -1.14 7.00 13.01
CA ALA A 87 0.23 7.15 13.49
C ALA A 87 0.80 8.53 13.10
N GLY A 88 0.66 8.93 11.84
CA GLY A 88 1.10 10.24 11.35
C GLY A 88 0.40 11.40 12.06
N ALA A 89 -0.93 11.37 12.14
CA ALA A 89 -1.71 12.39 12.83
C ALA A 89 -1.33 12.51 14.31
N THR A 90 -1.06 11.37 14.97
CA THR A 90 -0.67 11.35 16.39
C THR A 90 0.78 11.80 16.59
N ALA A 91 1.66 11.55 15.62
CA ALA A 91 3.04 12.05 15.65
C ALA A 91 3.08 13.58 15.57
N VAL A 92 2.28 14.19 14.67
CA VAL A 92 2.13 15.66 14.62
C VAL A 92 1.68 16.20 15.98
N ASN A 93 0.73 15.52 16.63
CA ASN A 93 0.22 15.94 17.94
C ASN A 93 1.27 15.80 19.05
N ALA A 94 2.02 14.71 19.05
CA ALA A 94 3.11 14.50 20.00
C ALA A 94 4.19 15.56 19.84
N TYR A 95 4.48 15.97 18.60
CA TYR A 95 5.43 17.05 18.35
C TYR A 95 4.93 18.40 18.86
N VAL A 96 3.66 18.74 18.61
CA VAL A 96 3.05 19.96 19.17
C VAL A 96 3.07 19.97 20.69
N GLU A 97 2.72 18.84 21.32
CA GLU A 97 2.77 18.67 22.77
C GLU A 97 4.20 18.80 23.32
N TYR A 98 5.19 18.27 22.61
CA TYR A 98 6.60 18.39 22.98
C TYR A 98 7.10 19.84 22.97
N GLN A 99 6.65 20.62 21.98
CA GLN A 99 6.99 22.04 21.85
C GLN A 99 6.21 22.94 22.83
N SER A 100 5.14 22.44 23.45
CA SER A 100 4.38 23.21 24.43
C SER A 100 5.22 23.50 25.68
N GLU A 101 5.21 24.76 26.12
CA GLU A 101 5.90 25.16 27.35
C GLU A 101 5.14 24.65 28.58
N ALA A 102 5.89 24.20 29.59
CA ALA A 102 5.34 23.70 30.84
C ALA A 102 6.26 24.14 31.99
N ASP A 103 5.88 25.23 32.66
CA ASP A 103 6.73 25.85 33.68
C ASP A 103 6.60 25.21 35.05
N THR A 104 5.40 24.67 35.36
CA THR A 104 5.12 24.02 36.63
C THR A 104 5.58 22.56 36.64
N ALA A 105 5.94 22.04 37.82
CA ALA A 105 6.28 20.62 37.97
C ALA A 105 5.11 19.69 37.56
N GLU A 106 3.88 20.09 37.89
CA GLU A 106 2.63 19.44 37.48
C GLU A 106 2.50 19.40 35.96
N GLY A 107 2.72 20.55 35.28
CA GLY A 107 2.65 20.68 33.84
C GLY A 107 3.68 19.78 33.13
N LYS A 108 4.93 19.76 33.62
CA LYS A 108 5.99 18.89 33.09
C LYS A 108 5.62 17.41 33.21
N ARG A 109 5.02 17.00 34.34
CA ARG A 109 4.55 15.62 34.55
C ARG A 109 3.39 15.26 33.63
N SER A 110 2.41 16.16 33.48
CA SER A 110 1.29 15.99 32.56
C SER A 110 1.76 15.83 31.12
N ARG A 111 2.62 16.75 30.63
CA ARG A 111 3.22 16.70 29.29
C ARG A 111 3.95 15.38 29.04
N ARG A 112 4.77 14.92 30.00
CA ARG A 112 5.46 13.61 29.89
C ARG A 112 4.46 12.46 29.76
N ASN A 113 3.40 12.44 30.57
CA ASN A 113 2.39 11.38 30.49
C ASN A 113 1.64 11.41 29.14
N GLN A 114 1.35 12.59 28.61
CA GLN A 114 0.71 12.76 27.31
C GLN A 114 1.61 12.30 26.16
N LEU A 115 2.90 12.65 26.20
CA LEU A 115 3.89 12.18 25.22
C LEU A 115 4.03 10.66 25.26
N LEU A 116 4.09 10.06 26.47
CA LEU A 116 4.13 8.60 26.63
C LEU A 116 2.88 7.92 26.07
N LYS A 117 1.69 8.49 26.32
CA LYS A 117 0.42 8.01 25.76
C LYS A 117 0.41 8.12 24.24
N ASN A 118 0.83 9.26 23.67
CA ASN A 118 0.87 9.43 22.23
C ASN A 118 1.90 8.48 21.59
N GLY A 119 3.04 8.27 22.23
CA GLY A 119 4.05 7.29 21.80
C GLY A 119 3.53 5.87 21.80
N SER A 120 2.81 5.44 22.84
CA SER A 120 2.22 4.10 22.91
C SER A 120 1.12 3.92 21.86
N LEU A 121 0.31 4.95 21.61
CA LEU A 121 -0.68 4.96 20.53
C LEU A 121 0.00 4.85 19.15
N ILE A 122 1.05 5.63 18.88
CA ILE A 122 1.80 5.51 17.61
C ILE A 122 2.34 4.09 17.43
N GLY A 123 2.95 3.51 18.46
CA GLY A 123 3.43 2.13 18.42
C GLY A 123 2.31 1.12 18.12
N ALA A 124 1.16 1.25 18.79
CA ALA A 124 0.00 0.39 18.56
C ALA A 124 -0.58 0.54 17.14
N ALA A 125 -0.65 1.77 16.61
CA ALA A 125 -1.06 2.01 15.22
C ALA A 125 -0.06 1.40 14.22
N LEU A 126 1.24 1.56 14.43
CA LEU A 126 2.24 0.96 13.54
C LEU A 126 2.13 -0.57 13.52
N LEU A 127 1.85 -1.19 14.67
CA LEU A 127 1.58 -2.63 14.73
C LEU A 127 0.33 -3.02 13.91
N ALA A 128 -0.72 -2.20 13.96
CA ALA A 128 -1.91 -2.38 13.14
C ALA A 128 -1.67 -2.11 11.64
N ALA A 129 -0.69 -1.28 11.28
CA ALA A 129 -0.31 -0.99 9.89
C ALA A 129 0.34 -2.19 9.19
N VAL A 130 1.08 -3.00 9.95
CA VAL A 130 1.74 -4.23 9.46
C VAL A 130 0.88 -5.49 9.62
N ASP A 131 -0.26 -5.42 10.33
CA ASP A 131 -1.17 -6.55 10.51
C ASP A 131 -1.90 -6.92 9.21
N THR A 132 -1.47 -8.02 8.59
CA THR A 132 -2.00 -8.52 7.31
C THR A 132 -3.25 -9.38 7.47
N ASN A 133 -3.73 -9.62 8.70
CA ASN A 133 -4.91 -10.47 8.95
C ASN A 133 -4.82 -11.90 8.39
N GLY A 134 -3.61 -12.42 8.11
CA GLY A 134 -3.41 -13.68 7.41
C GLY A 134 -3.71 -13.62 5.91
N ARG A 135 -3.96 -12.43 5.35
CA ARG A 135 -4.06 -12.21 3.91
C ARG A 135 -2.67 -11.95 3.34
N PRO A 136 -2.34 -12.47 2.15
CA PRO A 136 -1.09 -12.14 1.50
C PRO A 136 -0.99 -10.62 1.25
N GLY A 137 0.19 -10.06 1.55
CA GLY A 137 0.47 -8.64 1.35
C GLY A 137 0.45 -8.22 -0.13
N LEU A 138 0.39 -6.91 -0.39
CA LEU A 138 0.46 -6.38 -1.77
C LEU A 138 1.74 -6.80 -2.48
N LEU A 139 2.88 -6.78 -1.78
CA LEU A 139 4.16 -7.23 -2.32
C LEU A 139 4.12 -8.70 -2.71
N TRP A 140 3.61 -9.56 -1.82
CA TRP A 140 3.42 -10.98 -2.11
C TRP A 140 2.53 -11.20 -3.34
N ARG A 141 1.43 -10.42 -3.45
CA ARG A 141 0.51 -10.50 -4.59
C ARG A 141 1.17 -10.04 -5.90
N ALA A 142 1.96 -8.97 -5.85
CA ALA A 142 2.71 -8.48 -7.00
C ALA A 142 3.77 -9.49 -7.44
N GLU A 143 4.48 -10.10 -6.48
CA GLU A 143 5.47 -11.14 -6.74
C GLU A 143 4.84 -12.39 -7.33
N HIS A 144 3.68 -12.83 -6.81
CA HIS A 144 2.94 -13.98 -7.36
C HIS A 144 2.42 -13.68 -8.77
N LEU A 145 1.87 -12.50 -9.00
CA LEU A 145 1.44 -12.08 -10.34
C LEU A 145 2.61 -12.07 -11.33
N ALA A 146 3.76 -11.55 -10.92
CA ALA A 146 4.97 -11.55 -11.75
C ALA A 146 5.51 -12.97 -12.00
N ALA A 147 5.48 -13.84 -10.99
CA ALA A 147 5.89 -15.23 -11.10
C ALA A 147 4.95 -16.01 -12.04
N ASP A 148 3.64 -15.81 -11.95
CA ASP A 148 2.65 -16.47 -12.79
C ASP A 148 2.72 -15.95 -14.24
N ALA A 149 2.92 -14.64 -14.44
CA ALA A 149 3.20 -14.08 -15.76
C ALA A 149 4.45 -14.71 -16.40
N ARG A 150 5.55 -14.85 -15.64
CA ARG A 150 6.77 -15.52 -16.12
C ARG A 150 6.54 -16.98 -16.49
N LYS A 151 5.74 -17.72 -15.71
CA LYS A 151 5.37 -19.12 -16.02
C LYS A 151 4.58 -19.21 -17.33
N SER A 152 3.59 -18.34 -17.52
CA SER A 152 2.78 -18.30 -18.74
C SER A 152 3.61 -17.96 -19.99
N VAL A 153 4.53 -17.00 -19.89
CA VAL A 153 5.45 -16.68 -21.00
C VAL A 153 6.37 -17.86 -21.32
N LYS A 154 6.84 -18.59 -20.29
CA LYS A 154 7.69 -19.77 -20.45
C LYS A 154 6.93 -20.93 -21.10
N SER A 155 5.67 -21.17 -20.75
CA SER A 155 4.85 -22.20 -21.39
C SER A 155 4.54 -21.86 -22.85
N ILE A 156 4.14 -20.63 -23.14
CA ILE A 156 3.89 -20.16 -24.52
C ILE A 156 5.15 -20.34 -25.36
N SER A 157 6.31 -19.87 -24.88
CA SER A 157 7.59 -20.05 -25.60
C SER A 157 7.92 -21.53 -25.88
N LYS A 158 7.62 -22.41 -24.91
CA LYS A 158 7.86 -23.86 -25.05
C LYS A 158 6.92 -24.48 -26.09
N ASP A 159 5.65 -24.10 -26.08
CA ASP A 159 4.65 -24.60 -27.02
C ASP A 159 4.91 -24.10 -28.44
N THR A 160 5.27 -22.83 -28.59
CA THR A 160 5.73 -22.27 -29.88
C THR A 160 6.94 -23.02 -30.41
N ARG A 161 7.95 -23.31 -29.56
CA ARG A 161 9.13 -24.09 -29.97
C ARG A 161 8.77 -25.52 -30.38
N ARG A 162 7.84 -26.17 -29.67
CA ARG A 162 7.35 -27.51 -30.01
C ARG A 162 6.60 -27.51 -31.34
N ASN A 163 5.70 -26.54 -31.54
CA ASN A 163 4.93 -26.41 -32.78
C ASN A 163 5.84 -26.12 -33.97
N ALA A 164 6.82 -25.22 -33.82
CA ALA A 164 7.81 -24.95 -34.86
C ALA A 164 8.64 -26.19 -35.21
N ALA A 165 9.05 -26.98 -34.21
CA ALA A 165 9.76 -28.23 -34.44
C ALA A 165 8.91 -29.29 -35.17
N ALA A 166 7.63 -29.40 -34.80
CA ALA A 166 6.68 -30.30 -35.48
C ALA A 166 6.47 -29.88 -36.94
N LEU A 167 6.25 -28.57 -37.18
CA LEU A 167 6.08 -28.02 -38.51
C LEU A 167 7.30 -28.27 -39.40
N ASN A 168 8.51 -28.02 -38.88
CA ASN A 168 9.75 -28.30 -39.62
C ASN A 168 9.90 -29.79 -39.96
N LYS A 169 9.51 -30.69 -39.04
CA LYS A 169 9.54 -32.14 -39.27
C LYS A 169 8.56 -32.56 -40.36
N ASP A 170 7.36 -31.99 -40.36
CA ASP A 170 6.34 -32.30 -41.37
C ASP A 170 6.70 -31.71 -42.74
N SER A 171 7.22 -30.49 -42.80
CA SER A 171 7.77 -29.91 -44.03
C SER A 171 8.87 -30.78 -44.61
N ARG A 172 9.83 -31.26 -43.80
CA ARG A 172 10.86 -32.20 -44.27
C ARG A 172 10.28 -33.51 -44.82
N ARG A 173 9.23 -34.05 -44.18
CA ARG A 173 8.54 -35.25 -44.67
C ARG A 173 7.83 -35.02 -46.00
N GLN A 174 7.17 -33.87 -46.16
CA GLN A 174 6.50 -33.51 -47.42
C GLN A 174 7.50 -33.31 -48.55
N LEU A 175 8.61 -32.59 -48.29
CA LEU A 175 9.69 -32.41 -49.27
C LEU A 175 10.26 -33.76 -49.73
N GLY A 176 10.55 -34.68 -48.81
CA GLY A 176 11.05 -36.01 -49.16
C GLY A 176 10.02 -36.92 -49.87
N LYS A 177 8.73 -36.63 -49.77
CA LYS A 177 7.69 -37.30 -50.58
C LYS A 177 7.63 -36.70 -51.99
N ALA A 178 7.67 -35.37 -52.09
CA ALA A 178 7.68 -34.67 -53.38
C ALA A 178 8.92 -35.02 -54.21
N GLU A 179 10.10 -35.07 -53.59
CA GLU A 179 11.34 -35.48 -54.25
C GLU A 179 11.26 -36.92 -54.78
N ARG A 180 10.69 -37.85 -54.00
CA ARG A 180 10.47 -39.23 -54.45
C ARG A 180 9.48 -39.32 -55.60
N ALA A 181 8.39 -38.55 -55.56
CA ALA A 181 7.42 -38.50 -56.65
C ALA A 181 8.08 -37.99 -57.94
N LEU A 182 8.81 -36.86 -57.86
CA LEU A 182 9.57 -36.29 -58.98
C LEU A 182 10.55 -37.29 -59.56
N ARG A 183 11.31 -38.01 -58.72
CA ARG A 183 12.27 -39.02 -59.18
C ARG A 183 11.59 -40.18 -59.91
N GLY A 184 10.41 -40.59 -59.48
CA GLY A 184 9.58 -41.58 -60.18
C GLY A 184 9.13 -41.08 -61.56
N THR A 185 8.64 -39.84 -61.64
CA THR A 185 8.18 -39.25 -62.91
C THR A 185 9.33 -39.06 -63.90
N VAL A 186 10.50 -38.63 -63.42
CA VAL A 186 11.71 -38.49 -64.24
C VAL A 186 12.16 -39.86 -64.75
N ALA A 187 12.09 -40.92 -63.93
CA ALA A 187 12.45 -42.27 -64.35
C ALA A 187 11.49 -42.81 -65.44
N ASP A 188 10.18 -42.58 -65.31
CA ASP A 188 9.19 -42.97 -66.32
C ASP A 188 9.40 -42.23 -67.65
N VAL A 189 9.67 -40.92 -67.61
CA VAL A 189 9.90 -40.10 -68.82
C VAL A 189 11.20 -40.51 -69.53
N VAL A 190 12.24 -40.87 -68.80
CA VAL A 190 13.50 -41.36 -69.38
C VAL A 190 13.34 -42.78 -69.92
N GLY A 191 12.54 -43.63 -69.26
CA GLY A 191 12.24 -45.00 -69.71
C GLY A 191 11.38 -45.08 -70.96
N GLN A 192 10.50 -44.10 -71.22
CA GLN A 192 9.70 -44.03 -72.45
C GLN A 192 10.47 -43.54 -73.69
N ARG A 193 11.72 -43.08 -73.53
CA ARG A 193 12.57 -42.57 -74.62
C ARG A 193 13.70 -43.54 -75.05
N ALA A 194 13.73 -44.75 -74.51
CA ALA A 194 14.63 -45.84 -74.91
C ALA A 194 13.85 -46.94 -75.64
#